data_AF-A0A0F9AA41-F1
#
_entry.id   AF-A0A0F9AA41-F1
#
_cell.length_a   1.000
_cell.length_b   1.000
_cell.length_c   1.000
_cell.angle_alpha   90.00
_cell.angle_beta   90.00
_cell.angle_gamma   90.00
#
_symmetry.space_group_name_H-M   'P 1'
#
loop_
_entity.id
_entity.type
_entity.pdbx_description
1 polymer ?
#
loop_
_entity_poly.entity_id
_entity_poly.type
_entity_poly.pdbx_seq_one_letter_code
_entity_poly.pdbx_strand_id
1 'polypeptide(L)'
;METGGKYRLSSSRERIVTALDHKEPDRVPIAFGGLHDSIHLIGHRKLKKHFGLDGGEDIIQDPFQQIVFPDDRLLGILHSDIQPVYAKPPGSYTFEYKDEGDIRTYTDEWGTKYKQPKRGGLYFDFAGHILSGNSIDEIKIITDAIENHSFSKNKKPTTIEGKILQDADRLDALG
;
A
#
# COMPACT_ATOMS: atom_id res chain seq x y z
N MET A 1 -16.27 49.41 13.35
CA MET A 1 -15.06 48.59 13.14
C MET A 1 -15.53 47.15 12.98
N GLU A 2 -15.83 46.75 11.75
CA GLU A 2 -16.23 45.37 11.44
C GLU A 2 -15.57 44.97 10.12
N THR A 3 -14.45 44.28 10.22
CA THR A 3 -13.90 43.47 9.13
C THR A 3 -13.38 42.16 9.72
N GLY A 4 -14.23 41.47 10.48
CA GLY A 4 -14.01 40.06 10.81
C GLY A 4 -14.37 39.24 9.58
N GLY A 5 -13.43 39.08 8.66
CA GLY A 5 -13.60 38.18 7.53
C GLY A 5 -13.93 36.79 8.07
N LYS A 6 -15.14 36.31 7.80
CA LYS A 6 -15.51 34.91 8.08
C LYS A 6 -14.63 34.03 7.20
N TYR A 7 -13.51 33.54 7.72
CA TYR A 7 -12.76 32.48 7.06
C TYR A 7 -13.68 31.28 6.94
N ARG A 8 -14.19 31.04 5.73
CA ARG A 8 -14.98 29.86 5.44
C ARG A 8 -14.00 28.69 5.41
N LEU A 9 -14.10 27.81 6.40
CA LEU A 9 -13.36 26.55 6.39
C LEU A 9 -13.73 25.79 5.10
N SER A 10 -12.71 25.44 4.32
CA SER A 10 -12.90 24.68 3.09
C SER A 10 -13.06 23.20 3.41
N SER A 11 -13.77 22.45 2.57
CA SER A 11 -13.77 20.98 2.65
C SER A 11 -12.38 20.42 2.34
N SER A 12 -12.05 19.22 2.82
CA SER A 12 -10.77 18.56 2.49
C SER A 12 -10.52 18.47 0.99
N ARG A 13 -11.56 18.20 0.19
CA ARG A 13 -11.47 18.20 -1.28
C ARG A 13 -11.10 19.57 -1.83
N GLU A 14 -11.78 20.64 -1.41
CA GLU A 14 -11.49 22.01 -1.87
C GLU A 14 -10.07 22.42 -1.47
N ARG A 15 -9.63 22.09 -0.25
CA ARG A 15 -8.27 22.32 0.25
C ARG A 15 -7.22 21.67 -0.64
N ILE A 16 -7.40 20.39 -0.95
CA ILE A 16 -6.49 19.62 -1.81
C ILE A 16 -6.48 20.16 -3.23
N VAL A 17 -7.63 20.38 -3.84
CA VAL A 17 -7.72 20.91 -5.21
C VAL A 17 -7.07 22.29 -5.31
N THR A 18 -7.29 23.16 -4.32
CA THR A 18 -6.66 24.50 -4.28
C THR A 18 -5.14 24.40 -4.21
N ALA A 19 -4.61 23.51 -3.37
CA ALA A 19 -3.17 23.29 -3.26
C ALA A 19 -2.57 22.70 -4.55
N LEU A 20 -3.24 21.74 -5.19
CA LEU A 20 -2.84 21.17 -6.48
C LEU A 20 -2.86 22.20 -7.62
N ASP A 21 -3.76 23.19 -7.52
CA ASP A 21 -3.83 24.36 -8.40
C ASP A 21 -2.72 25.42 -8.12
N HIS A 22 -1.77 25.12 -7.22
CA HIS A 22 -0.71 26.04 -6.78
C HIS A 22 -1.24 27.35 -6.18
N LYS A 23 -2.41 27.32 -5.54
CA LYS A 23 -3.00 28.45 -4.81
C LYS A 23 -2.93 28.19 -3.31
N GLU A 24 -2.91 29.25 -2.51
CA GLU A 24 -2.88 29.13 -1.05
C GLU A 24 -4.26 28.67 -0.52
N PRO A 25 -4.35 27.49 0.11
CA PRO A 25 -5.59 27.01 0.73
C PRO A 25 -5.82 27.64 2.12
N ASP A 26 -6.96 27.34 2.74
CA ASP A 26 -7.30 27.80 4.10
C ASP A 26 -6.35 27.28 5.19
N ARG A 27 -5.69 26.14 4.95
CA ARG A 27 -4.53 25.63 5.71
C ARG A 27 -3.75 24.61 4.88
N VAL A 28 -2.52 24.29 5.31
CA VAL A 28 -1.73 23.20 4.73
C VAL A 28 -2.54 21.89 4.75
N PRO A 29 -2.73 21.21 3.60
CA PRO A 29 -3.38 19.91 3.57
C PRO A 29 -2.55 18.86 4.31
N ILE A 30 -3.21 17.94 5.02
CA ILE A 30 -2.56 16.86 5.76
C ILE A 30 -2.89 15.54 5.08
N ALA A 31 -1.87 14.75 4.76
CA ALA A 31 -2.00 13.38 4.30
C ALA A 31 -1.60 12.44 5.45
N PHE A 32 -2.55 11.62 5.89
CA PHE A 32 -2.32 10.59 6.91
C PHE A 32 -3.26 9.40 6.67
N GLY A 33 -2.69 8.20 6.58
CA GLY A 33 -3.45 6.95 6.53
C GLY A 33 -3.32 6.11 5.26
N GLY A 34 -2.51 6.52 4.29
CA GLY A 34 -2.05 5.67 3.19
C GLY A 34 -0.79 4.88 3.54
N LEU A 35 -0.38 4.02 2.60
CA LEU A 35 0.71 3.05 2.80
C LEU A 35 2.04 3.69 3.23
N HIS A 36 2.33 4.90 2.76
CA HIS A 36 3.61 5.59 2.99
C HIS A 36 3.50 6.80 3.94
N ASP A 37 2.30 7.12 4.39
CA ASP A 37 1.98 8.23 5.30
C ASP A 37 1.07 7.76 6.46
N SER A 38 1.01 6.46 6.72
CA SER A 38 0.39 5.87 7.91
C SER A 38 1.48 5.45 8.92
N ILE A 39 1.07 4.71 9.95
CA ILE A 39 1.91 4.33 11.09
C ILE A 39 1.86 2.83 11.35
N HIS A 40 2.95 2.35 11.94
CA HIS A 40 3.05 0.98 12.42
C HIS A 40 2.00 0.69 13.50
N LEU A 41 1.46 -0.52 13.54
CA LEU A 41 0.46 -1.02 14.50
C LEU A 41 0.71 -0.62 15.96
N ILE A 42 1.94 -0.82 16.43
CA ILE A 42 2.33 -0.43 17.81
C ILE A 42 2.22 1.08 18.03
N GLY A 43 2.63 1.89 17.05
CA GLY A 43 2.48 3.34 17.08
C GLY A 43 1.02 3.75 17.10
N HIS A 44 0.20 3.12 16.25
CA HIS A 44 -1.26 3.31 16.22
C HIS A 44 -1.91 3.08 17.58
N ARG A 45 -1.65 1.94 18.23
CA ARG A 45 -2.17 1.63 19.57
C ARG A 45 -1.75 2.64 20.62
N LYS A 46 -0.49 3.08 20.60
CA LYS A 46 0.02 4.11 21.53
C LYS A 46 -0.66 5.46 21.29
N LEU A 47 -0.87 5.83 20.03
CA LEU A 47 -1.51 7.08 19.65
C LEU A 47 -3.00 7.09 20.04
N LYS A 48 -3.72 5.98 19.80
CA LYS A 48 -5.09 5.78 20.30
C LYS A 48 -5.18 5.98 21.81
N LYS A 49 -4.28 5.31 22.56
CA LYS A 49 -4.21 5.47 24.01
C LYS A 49 -3.92 6.91 24.44
N HIS A 50 -3.04 7.62 23.74
CA HIS A 50 -2.71 9.02 24.03
C HIS A 50 -3.95 9.92 23.91
N PHE A 51 -4.81 9.68 22.93
CA PHE A 51 -6.06 10.41 22.74
C PHE A 51 -7.27 9.83 23.51
N GLY A 52 -7.06 8.83 24.36
CA GLY A 52 -8.15 8.19 25.13
C GLY A 52 -9.14 7.41 24.25
N LEU A 53 -8.70 6.92 23.09
CA LEU A 53 -9.52 6.14 22.16
C LEU A 53 -9.45 4.65 22.51
N ASP A 54 -10.41 4.18 23.28
CA ASP A 54 -10.58 2.75 23.56
C ASP A 54 -11.39 2.04 22.46
N GLY A 55 -11.19 0.73 22.33
CA GLY A 55 -11.90 -0.12 21.37
C GLY A 55 -11.55 0.13 19.90
N GLY A 56 -12.26 -0.54 19.00
CA GLY A 56 -11.98 -0.53 17.55
C GLY A 56 -10.92 -1.56 17.15
N GLU A 57 -11.03 -2.06 15.92
CA GLU A 57 -10.12 -3.06 15.37
C GLU A 57 -8.84 -2.41 14.82
N ASP A 58 -7.73 -3.13 14.91
CA ASP A 58 -6.52 -2.78 14.17
C ASP A 58 -6.56 -3.47 12.81
N ILE A 59 -6.80 -2.69 11.76
CA ILE A 59 -6.85 -3.21 10.39
C ILE A 59 -5.47 -3.04 9.77
N ILE A 60 -4.81 -4.16 9.42
CA ILE A 60 -3.49 -4.12 8.76
C ILE A 60 -3.70 -3.77 7.29
N GLN A 61 -3.02 -2.72 6.86
CA GLN A 61 -2.97 -2.26 5.48
C GLN A 61 -1.81 -2.94 4.74
N ASP A 62 -0.64 -2.97 5.38
CA ASP A 62 0.54 -3.66 4.86
C ASP A 62 1.07 -4.65 5.90
N PRO A 63 0.91 -5.96 5.65
CA PRO A 63 1.45 -7.01 6.49
C PRO A 63 2.97 -7.01 6.59
N PHE A 64 3.71 -6.56 5.57
CA PHE A 64 5.16 -6.59 5.59
C PHE A 64 5.72 -5.63 6.65
N GLN A 65 5.33 -4.36 6.59
CA GLN A 65 5.77 -3.32 7.52
C GLN A 65 4.88 -3.20 8.77
N GLN A 66 3.81 -4.01 8.87
CA GLN A 66 2.79 -3.92 9.93
C GLN A 66 2.17 -2.51 10.02
N ILE A 67 1.97 -1.86 8.88
CA ILE A 67 1.29 -0.57 8.76
C ILE A 67 -0.22 -0.80 8.80
N VAL A 68 -0.94 0.06 9.52
CA VAL A 68 -2.40 -0.04 9.65
C VAL A 68 -3.13 0.93 8.74
N PHE A 69 -4.38 0.62 8.42
CA PHE A 69 -5.35 1.68 8.19
C PHE A 69 -5.64 2.32 9.56
N PRO A 70 -5.35 3.62 9.76
CA PRO A 70 -5.60 4.24 11.06
C PRO A 70 -7.09 4.24 11.38
N ASP A 71 -7.39 4.20 12.68
CA ASP A 71 -8.74 4.40 13.19
C ASP A 71 -9.31 5.73 12.68
N ASP A 72 -10.52 5.72 12.12
CA ASP A 72 -11.17 6.91 11.55
C ASP A 72 -11.24 8.08 12.55
N ARG A 73 -11.35 7.78 13.84
CA ARG A 73 -11.33 8.80 14.91
C ARG A 73 -10.00 9.53 14.96
N LEU A 74 -8.88 8.83 14.75
CA LEU A 74 -7.55 9.46 14.64
C LEU A 74 -7.43 10.28 13.37
N LEU A 75 -7.95 9.81 12.24
CA LEU A 75 -7.97 10.60 11.00
C LEU A 75 -8.70 11.94 11.21
N GLY A 76 -9.83 11.91 11.93
CA GLY A 76 -10.57 13.11 12.30
C GLY A 76 -9.80 14.05 13.25
N ILE A 77 -9.18 13.51 14.30
CA ILE A 77 -8.38 14.29 15.27
C ILE A 77 -7.17 14.93 14.61
N LEU A 78 -6.50 14.22 13.71
CA LEU A 78 -5.31 14.69 13.00
C LEU A 78 -5.65 15.47 11.72
N HIS A 79 -6.94 15.63 11.42
CA HIS A 79 -7.45 16.39 10.29
C HIS A 79 -6.91 15.93 8.93
N SER A 80 -6.81 14.62 8.72
CA SER A 80 -6.41 14.05 7.42
C SER A 80 -7.37 14.49 6.31
N ASP A 81 -6.82 14.97 5.20
CA ASP A 81 -7.56 15.50 4.06
C ASP A 81 -7.66 14.52 2.89
N ILE A 82 -7.01 13.35 3.01
CA ILE A 82 -6.90 12.34 1.97
C ILE A 82 -7.27 10.98 2.55
N GLN A 83 -7.94 10.17 1.74
CA GLN A 83 -8.12 8.75 2.00
C GLN A 83 -7.47 7.94 0.87
N PRO A 84 -6.73 6.87 1.20
CA PRO A 84 -6.13 6.06 0.17
C PRO A 84 -7.17 5.14 -0.49
N VAL A 85 -6.93 4.81 -1.76
CA VAL A 85 -7.74 3.87 -2.53
C VAL A 85 -6.81 2.78 -3.08
N TYR A 86 -7.17 1.52 -2.85
CA TYR A 86 -6.39 0.36 -3.28
C TYR A 86 -7.22 -0.62 -4.10
N ALA A 87 -6.55 -1.30 -5.02
CA ALA A 87 -7.10 -2.50 -5.64
C ALA A 87 -7.26 -3.61 -4.58
N LYS A 88 -8.30 -4.42 -4.73
CA LYS A 88 -8.44 -5.65 -3.93
C LYS A 88 -7.47 -6.71 -4.46
N PRO A 89 -7.00 -7.64 -3.62
CA PRO A 89 -6.28 -8.79 -4.10
C PRO A 89 -7.17 -9.64 -5.04
N PRO A 90 -6.57 -10.54 -5.84
CA PRO A 90 -7.31 -11.48 -6.67
C PRO A 90 -8.33 -12.27 -5.84
N GLY A 91 -9.52 -12.54 -6.39
CA GLY A 91 -10.59 -13.25 -5.65
C GLY A 91 -10.24 -14.68 -5.24
N SER A 92 -9.20 -15.27 -5.82
CA SER A 92 -8.65 -16.58 -5.45
C SER A 92 -7.65 -16.51 -4.29
N TYR A 93 -7.27 -15.32 -3.85
CA TYR A 93 -6.32 -15.12 -2.76
C TYR A 93 -7.06 -14.84 -1.44
N THR A 94 -6.66 -15.58 -0.41
CA THR A 94 -7.08 -15.34 0.96
C THR A 94 -5.83 -15.07 1.79
N PHE A 95 -5.75 -13.88 2.38
CA PHE A 95 -4.67 -13.54 3.30
C PHE A 95 -4.83 -14.30 4.61
N GLU A 96 -3.81 -15.04 5.03
CA GLU A 96 -3.80 -15.75 6.31
C GLU A 96 -2.40 -15.72 6.95
N TYR A 97 -2.37 -15.39 8.24
CA TYR A 97 -1.20 -15.63 9.07
C TYR A 97 -1.15 -17.10 9.48
N LYS A 98 0.00 -17.73 9.30
CA LYS A 98 0.30 -19.07 9.80
C LYS A 98 1.14 -18.96 11.06
N ASP A 99 0.75 -19.71 12.07
CA ASP A 99 1.47 -19.83 13.33
C ASP A 99 2.45 -21.00 13.25
N GLU A 100 3.75 -20.71 13.36
CA GLU A 100 4.86 -21.67 13.32
C GLU A 100 5.69 -21.57 14.62
N GLY A 101 5.03 -21.58 15.78
CA GLY A 101 5.68 -21.58 17.09
C GLY A 101 6.16 -20.18 17.50
N ASP A 102 7.47 -19.94 17.51
CA ASP A 102 8.03 -18.60 17.80
C ASP A 102 7.97 -17.66 16.58
N ILE A 103 7.54 -18.17 15.43
CA ILE A 103 7.48 -17.45 14.17
C ILE A 103 6.02 -17.40 13.69
N ARG A 104 5.65 -16.27 13.09
CA ARG A 104 4.44 -16.13 12.28
C ARG A 104 4.87 -15.97 10.83
N THR A 105 4.19 -16.64 9.91
CA THR A 105 4.47 -16.54 8.47
C THR A 105 3.21 -16.13 7.71
N TYR A 106 3.38 -15.62 6.50
CA TYR A 106 2.30 -15.53 5.51
C TYR A 106 2.90 -15.65 4.11
N THR A 107 2.04 -15.87 3.12
CA THR A 107 2.40 -15.82 1.71
C THR A 107 1.53 -14.76 1.04
N ASP A 108 2.13 -13.82 0.32
CA ASP A 108 1.39 -12.79 -0.40
C ASP A 108 0.67 -13.36 -1.63
N GLU A 109 -0.13 -12.52 -2.28
CA GLU A 109 -0.89 -12.89 -3.48
C GLU A 109 -0.01 -13.26 -4.67
N TRP A 110 1.29 -12.92 -4.61
CA TRP A 110 2.29 -13.23 -5.62
C TRP A 110 3.08 -14.50 -5.30
N GLY A 111 2.84 -15.16 -4.16
CA GLY A 111 3.52 -16.39 -3.76
C GLY A 111 4.84 -16.18 -3.00
N THR A 112 5.19 -14.95 -2.64
CA THR A 112 6.38 -14.66 -1.80
C THR A 112 6.08 -15.02 -0.35
N LYS A 113 6.98 -15.76 0.30
CA LYS A 113 6.82 -16.16 1.70
C LYS A 113 7.55 -15.17 2.61
N TYR A 114 6.88 -14.78 3.68
CA TYR A 114 7.41 -13.90 4.70
C TYR A 114 7.37 -14.56 6.08
N LYS A 115 8.27 -14.14 6.97
CA LYS A 115 8.32 -14.60 8.36
C LYS A 115 8.59 -13.46 9.32
N GLN A 116 8.06 -13.57 10.53
CA GLN A 116 8.30 -12.62 11.61
C GLN A 116 8.44 -13.38 12.94
N PRO A 117 9.47 -13.12 13.76
CA PRO A 117 9.50 -13.62 15.12
C PRO A 117 8.41 -12.95 15.95
N LYS A 118 7.60 -13.72 16.67
CA LYS A 118 6.50 -13.18 17.49
C LYS A 118 7.00 -12.30 18.63
N ARG A 119 8.19 -12.62 19.15
CA ARG A 119 8.84 -11.85 20.21
C ARG A 119 9.81 -10.85 19.60
N GLY A 120 9.50 -9.55 19.74
CA GLY A 120 10.37 -8.46 19.30
C GLY A 120 10.40 -8.20 17.79
N GLY A 121 9.72 -9.01 16.98
CA GLY A 121 9.55 -8.73 15.55
C GLY A 121 8.62 -7.55 15.33
N LEU A 122 9.13 -6.50 14.68
CA LEU A 122 8.34 -5.34 14.24
C LEU A 122 7.85 -5.52 12.80
N TYR A 123 8.72 -6.06 11.95
CA TYR A 123 8.46 -6.25 10.53
C TYR A 123 8.54 -7.72 10.17
N PHE A 124 8.02 -8.06 8.99
CA PHE A 124 8.30 -9.35 8.39
C PHE A 124 9.57 -9.28 7.54
N ASP A 125 10.28 -10.39 7.47
CA ASP A 125 11.44 -10.59 6.60
C ASP A 125 11.09 -11.59 5.50
N PHE A 126 11.78 -11.50 4.36
CA PHE A 126 11.67 -12.51 3.31
C PHE A 126 12.10 -13.89 3.83
N ALA A 127 11.26 -14.88 3.58
CA ALA A 127 11.49 -16.29 3.89
C ALA A 127 11.57 -17.17 2.63
N GLY A 128 11.06 -16.66 1.51
CA GLY A 128 11.12 -17.30 0.20
C GLY A 128 10.59 -16.35 -0.87
N HIS A 129 10.97 -16.57 -2.12
CA HIS A 129 10.56 -15.74 -3.26
C HIS A 129 9.74 -16.55 -4.26
N ILE A 130 8.94 -15.87 -5.09
CA ILE A 130 8.06 -16.50 -6.09
C ILE A 130 8.78 -17.47 -7.04
N LEU A 131 10.05 -17.23 -7.36
CA LEU A 131 10.82 -18.13 -8.25
C LEU A 131 11.36 -19.40 -7.55
N SER A 132 11.01 -19.63 -6.28
CA SER A 132 11.51 -20.78 -5.52
C SER A 132 10.87 -22.07 -6.07
N GLY A 133 11.71 -22.96 -6.62
CA GLY A 133 11.26 -24.23 -7.21
C GLY A 133 11.25 -24.25 -8.73
N ASN A 134 11.45 -23.11 -9.40
CA ASN A 134 11.61 -23.07 -10.85
C ASN A 134 12.98 -23.64 -11.27
N SER A 135 12.98 -24.35 -12.39
CA SER A 135 14.19 -24.75 -13.11
C SER A 135 14.88 -23.54 -13.74
N ILE A 136 16.17 -23.69 -14.05
CA ILE A 136 16.96 -22.65 -14.72
C ILE A 136 16.32 -22.26 -16.06
N ASP A 137 15.76 -23.21 -16.80
CA ASP A 137 15.16 -22.91 -18.11
C ASP A 137 13.85 -22.15 -17.99
N GLU A 138 13.02 -22.44 -16.98
CA GLU A 138 11.85 -21.61 -16.66
C GLU A 138 12.25 -20.20 -16.25
N ILE A 139 13.29 -20.05 -15.42
CA ILE A 139 13.80 -18.74 -15.02
C ILE A 139 14.29 -17.93 -16.24
N LYS A 140 14.91 -18.58 -17.22
CA LYS A 140 15.30 -17.92 -18.49
C LYS A 140 14.08 -17.44 -19.28
N ILE A 141 13.02 -18.23 -19.37
CA ILE A 141 11.78 -17.82 -20.05
C ILE A 141 11.17 -16.61 -19.35
N ILE A 142 11.10 -16.64 -18.02
CA ILE A 142 10.59 -15.52 -17.21
C ILE A 142 11.44 -14.27 -17.43
N THR A 143 12.77 -14.42 -17.40
CA THR A 143 13.71 -13.30 -17.60
C THR A 143 13.58 -12.71 -18.99
N ASP A 144 13.50 -13.54 -20.04
CA ASP A 144 13.25 -13.09 -21.41
C ASP A 144 11.95 -12.28 -21.53
N ALA A 145 10.85 -12.76 -20.93
CA ALA A 145 9.58 -12.04 -20.93
C ALA A 145 9.70 -10.68 -20.23
N ILE A 146 10.31 -10.64 -19.04
CA ILE A 146 10.53 -9.38 -18.29
C ILE A 146 11.37 -8.40 -19.10
N GLU A 147 12.43 -8.88 -19.74
CA GLU A 147 13.32 -8.00 -20.50
C GLU A 147 12.66 -7.50 -21.78
N ASN A 148 11.85 -8.32 -22.45
CA ASN A 148 11.43 -8.06 -23.83
C ASN A 148 9.96 -7.63 -24.01
N HIS A 149 9.14 -7.58 -22.96
CA HIS A 149 7.72 -7.21 -23.08
C HIS A 149 7.45 -5.72 -23.36
N SER A 150 8.35 -4.79 -23.03
CA SER A 150 8.05 -3.34 -23.06
C SER A 150 7.60 -2.83 -24.44
N PHE A 151 6.33 -2.43 -24.54
CA PHE A 151 5.70 -1.86 -25.73
C PHE A 151 6.23 -0.46 -26.02
N SER A 152 6.35 0.39 -24.99
CA SER A 152 6.85 1.77 -25.12
C SER A 152 8.29 1.84 -25.64
N LYS A 153 9.11 0.82 -25.35
CA LYS A 153 10.48 0.67 -25.89
C LYS A 153 10.52 -0.01 -27.26
N ASN A 154 9.37 -0.31 -27.87
CA ASN A 154 9.21 -0.98 -29.16
C ASN A 154 9.98 -2.32 -29.24
N LYS A 155 10.09 -3.04 -28.11
CA LYS A 155 10.68 -4.38 -28.09
C LYS A 155 9.73 -5.37 -28.75
N LYS A 156 10.27 -6.45 -29.35
CA LYS A 156 9.49 -7.50 -30.01
C LYS A 156 9.75 -8.84 -29.31
N PRO A 157 8.85 -9.26 -28.41
CA PRO A 157 9.01 -10.54 -27.72
C PRO A 157 8.98 -11.70 -28.71
N THR A 158 9.90 -12.65 -28.55
CA THR A 158 9.96 -13.87 -29.37
C THR A 158 9.18 -15.03 -28.75
N THR A 159 9.03 -15.03 -27.43
CA THR A 159 8.28 -16.01 -26.64
C THR A 159 6.79 -15.68 -26.59
N ILE A 160 5.94 -16.67 -26.27
CA ILE A 160 4.50 -16.43 -26.16
C ILE A 160 4.17 -15.68 -24.87
N GLU A 161 4.86 -15.98 -23.78
CA GLU A 161 4.77 -15.31 -22.49
C GLU A 161 5.11 -13.82 -22.63
N GLY A 162 6.20 -13.49 -23.32
CA GLY A 162 6.59 -12.11 -23.58
C GLY A 162 5.57 -11.35 -24.44
N LYS A 163 4.92 -12.02 -25.41
CA LYS A 163 3.84 -11.42 -26.23
C LYS A 163 2.61 -11.13 -25.39
N ILE A 164 2.18 -12.08 -24.56
CA ILE A 164 1.05 -11.90 -23.64
C ILE A 164 1.33 -10.74 -22.68
N LEU A 165 2.54 -10.69 -22.10
CA LEU A 165 2.93 -9.62 -21.19
C LEU A 165 3.02 -8.26 -21.88
N GLN A 166 3.46 -8.21 -23.14
CA GLN A 166 3.47 -6.98 -23.94
C GLN A 166 2.06 -6.48 -24.25
N ASP A 167 1.11 -7.38 -24.51
CA ASP A 167 -0.29 -6.99 -24.73
C ASP A 167 -0.89 -6.37 -23.46
N ALA A 168 -0.55 -6.90 -22.28
CA ALA A 168 -0.93 -6.29 -21.00
C ALA A 168 -0.30 -4.89 -20.80
N ASP A 169 1.01 -4.74 -21.03
CA ASP A 169 1.71 -3.43 -20.98
C ASP A 169 1.10 -2.42 -21.95
N ARG A 170 0.67 -2.86 -23.14
CA ARG A 170 -0.02 -2.00 -24.09
C ARG A 170 -1.39 -1.53 -23.56
N LEU A 171 -2.16 -2.41 -22.91
CA LEU A 171 -3.45 -2.03 -22.32
C LEU A 171 -3.26 -1.00 -21.22
N ASP A 172 -2.29 -1.20 -20.33
CA ASP A 172 -1.97 -0.24 -19.26
C ASP A 172 -1.53 1.12 -19.82
N ALA A 173 -0.81 1.12 -20.95
CA ALA A 173 -0.38 2.35 -21.61
C ALA A 173 -1.54 3.16 -22.24
N LEU A 174 -2.72 2.57 -22.41
CA LEU A 174 -3.89 3.24 -23.00
C LEU A 174 -4.75 3.98 -21.95
N GLY A 175 -4.51 3.76 -20.65
CA GLY A 175 -5.26 4.38 -19.55
C GLY A 175 -6.55 3.66 -19.21
#